data_AF-K9CPJ3-F1
#
_entry.id   AF-K9CPJ3-F1
#
_cell.length_a   1.000
_cell.length_b   1.000
_cell.length_c   1.000
_cell.angle_alpha   90.00
_cell.angle_beta   90.00
_cell.angle_gamma   90.00
#
_symmetry.space_group_name_H-M   'P 1'
#
loop_
_entity.id
_entity.type
_entity.pdbx_description
1 polymer ?
#
loop_
_entity_poly.entity_id
_entity_poly.type
_entity_poly.pdbx_seq_one_letter_code
_entity_poly.pdbx_strand_id
1 'polypeptide(L)'
;MNQALLTALQYYGAGAATLAALVVSLNLGRRITGWAFVLFVTSSIALIGWGFLDKHSEGIGWQNVALLAINAVGVWRYLISKHKVRDR
;
A
#
# COMPACT_ATOMS: atom_id res chain seq x y z
N MET A 1 -16.66 -10.11 17.10
CA MET A 1 -15.71 -9.99 15.97
C MET A 1 -14.57 -10.97 16.21
N ASN A 2 -14.10 -11.68 15.18
CA ASN A 2 -13.06 -12.69 15.36
C ASN A 2 -11.69 -12.02 15.56
N GLN A 3 -11.14 -12.07 16.78
CA GLN A 3 -9.86 -11.44 17.12
C GLN A 3 -8.73 -11.92 16.21
N ALA A 4 -8.71 -13.20 15.86
CA ALA A 4 -7.74 -13.77 14.92
C ALA A 4 -7.77 -13.10 13.53
N LEU A 5 -8.96 -12.70 13.05
CA LEU A 5 -9.11 -12.02 11.76
C LEU A 5 -8.54 -10.59 11.81
N LEU A 6 -8.80 -9.85 12.89
CA LEU A 6 -8.25 -8.51 13.08
C LEU A 6 -6.72 -8.55 13.15
N THR A 7 -6.16 -9.46 13.93
CA THR A 7 -4.71 -9.67 14.01
C THR A 7 -4.13 -10.04 12.65
N ALA A 8 -4.77 -10.94 11.91
CA ALA A 8 -4.30 -11.32 10.58
C ALA A 8 -4.26 -10.13 9.61
N LEU A 9 -5.32 -9.31 9.55
CA LEU A 9 -5.37 -8.13 8.68
C LEU A 9 -4.30 -7.10 9.06
N GLN A 10 -4.11 -6.85 10.35
CA GLN A 10 -3.12 -5.90 10.84
C GLN A 10 -1.69 -6.32 10.50
N TYR A 11 -1.32 -7.56 10.81
CA TYR A 11 0.04 -8.07 10.56
C TYR A 11 0.33 -8.23 9.08
N TYR A 12 -0.65 -8.72 8.30
CA TYR A 12 -0.52 -8.78 6.85
C TYR A 12 -0.33 -7.39 6.25
N GLY A 13 -1.19 -6.43 6.62
CA GLY A 13 -1.10 -5.05 6.18
C GLY A 13 0.24 -4.43 6.54
N ALA A 14 0.64 -4.48 7.81
CA ALA A 14 1.93 -3.94 8.25
C ALA A 14 3.11 -4.56 7.48
N GLY A 15 3.17 -5.90 7.38
CA GLY A 15 4.25 -6.60 6.68
C GLY A 15 4.30 -6.29 5.18
N ALA A 16 3.14 -6.29 4.52
CA ALA A 16 3.05 -5.98 3.09
C ALA A 16 3.46 -4.53 2.79
N ALA A 17 3.02 -3.55 3.60
CA ALA A 17 3.46 -2.16 3.49
C ALA A 17 4.96 -2.02 3.68
N THR A 18 5.53 -2.65 4.71
CA THR A 18 6.98 -2.57 4.97
C THR A 18 7.80 -3.16 3.82
N LEU A 19 7.39 -4.30 3.28
CA LEU A 19 8.04 -4.90 2.11
C LEU A 19 7.90 -4.02 0.87
N ALA A 20 6.71 -3.47 0.62
CA ALA A 20 6.48 -2.54 -0.48
C ALA A 20 7.39 -1.30 -0.36
N ALA A 21 7.48 -0.72 0.84
CA ALA A 21 8.33 0.44 1.13
C ALA A 21 9.80 0.15 0.84
N LEU A 22 10.28 -1.03 1.23
CA LEU A 22 11.65 -1.47 0.95
C LEU A 22 11.90 -1.59 -0.56
N VAL A 23 10.97 -2.20 -1.31
CA VAL A 23 11.14 -2.32 -2.77
C VAL A 23 11.11 -0.96 -3.45
N VAL A 24 10.27 -0.03 -2.99
CA VAL A 24 10.25 1.35 -3.50
C VAL A 24 11.56 2.08 -3.19
N SER A 25 12.11 1.91 -1.98
CA SER A 25 13.34 2.62 -1.57
C SER A 25 14.58 2.14 -2.32
N LEU A 26 14.63 0.87 -2.72
CA LEU A 26 15.72 0.31 -3.52
C LEU A 26 15.74 0.81 -4.98
N ASN A 27 14.67 1.48 -5.43
CA ASN A 27 14.55 2.07 -6.76
C ASN A 27 15.06 1.16 -7.91
N LEU A 28 14.70 -0.13 -7.85
CA LEU A 28 15.17 -1.21 -8.75
C LEU A 28 14.68 -1.07 -10.20
N GLY A 29 14.14 0.08 -10.57
CA GLY A 29 13.60 0.38 -11.88
C GLY A 29 12.08 0.56 -11.87
N ARG A 30 11.60 1.29 -12.87
CA ARG A 30 10.20 1.77 -12.96
C ARG A 30 9.16 0.66 -12.78
N ARG A 31 9.33 -0.49 -13.43
CA ARG A 31 8.35 -1.58 -13.37
C ARG A 31 8.28 -2.21 -11.97
N ILE A 32 9.42 -2.43 -11.33
CA ILE A 32 9.49 -3.03 -9.99
C ILE A 32 8.89 -2.07 -8.96
N THR A 33 9.23 -0.78 -9.01
CA THR A 33 8.59 0.26 -8.17
C THR A 33 7.09 0.31 -8.39
N GLY A 34 6.63 0.19 -9.64
CA GLY A 34 5.22 0.12 -9.98
C GLY A 34 4.49 -1.06 -9.32
N TRP A 35 5.09 -2.25 -9.33
CA TRP A 35 4.55 -3.43 -8.63
C TRP A 35 4.58 -3.28 -7.11
N ALA A 36 5.57 -2.59 -6.55
CA ALA A 36 5.59 -2.26 -5.12
C ALA A 36 4.41 -1.35 -4.73
N PHE A 37 4.02 -0.39 -5.58
CA PHE A 37 2.80 0.38 -5.36
C PHE A 37 1.52 -0.48 -5.39
N VAL A 38 1.48 -1.54 -6.21
CA VAL A 38 0.36 -2.50 -6.17
C VAL A 38 0.32 -3.25 -4.84
N LEU A 39 1.48 -3.67 -4.31
CA LEU A 39 1.57 -4.31 -3.00
C LEU A 39 1.14 -3.35 -1.87
N PHE A 40 1.48 -2.06 -1.99
CA PHE A 40 0.97 -1.05 -1.07
C PHE A 40 -0.55 -0.91 -1.11
N VAL A 41 -1.18 -1.00 -2.28
CA VAL A 41 -2.64 -0.98 -2.42
C VAL A 41 -3.28 -2.14 -1.66
N THR A 42 -2.76 -3.36 -1.80
CA THR A 42 -3.31 -4.53 -1.09
C THR A 42 -3.14 -4.40 0.42
N SER A 43 -1.99 -3.89 0.86
CA SER A 43 -1.73 -3.56 2.26
C SER A 43 -2.72 -2.52 2.80
N SER A 44 -2.93 -1.42 2.08
CA SER A 44 -3.84 -0.35 2.53
C SER A 44 -5.27 -0.86 2.65
N ILE A 45 -5.75 -1.71 1.75
CA ILE A 45 -7.09 -2.31 1.87
C ILE A 45 -7.20 -3.16 3.16
N ALA A 46 -6.18 -3.96 3.48
CA ALA A 46 -6.18 -4.75 4.70
C ALA A 46 -6.18 -3.88 5.97
N LEU A 47 -5.39 -2.80 6.00
CA LEU A 47 -5.32 -1.88 7.14
C LEU A 47 -6.55 -0.96 7.25
N ILE A 48 -7.19 -0.60 6.14
CA ILE A 48 -8.51 0.04 6.12
C ILE A 48 -9.52 -0.91 6.75
N GLY A 49 -9.59 -2.16 6.28
CA GLY A 49 -10.47 -3.17 6.84
C GLY A 49 -10.27 -3.34 8.35
N TRP A 50 -9.03 -3.47 8.80
CA TRP A 50 -8.71 -3.54 10.22
C TRP A 50 -9.11 -2.25 10.98
N GLY A 51 -8.77 -1.07 10.45
CA GLY A 51 -9.03 0.22 11.11
C GLY A 51 -10.51 0.58 11.25
N PHE A 52 -11.36 0.15 10.32
CA PHE A 52 -12.83 0.34 10.43
C PHE A 52 -13.52 -0.78 11.21
N LEU A 53 -12.92 -1.96 11.29
CA LEU A 53 -13.46 -3.07 12.08
C LEU A 53 -13.10 -2.92 13.57
N ASP A 54 -11.94 -2.37 13.89
CA ASP A 54 -11.50 -2.18 15.27
C ASP A 54 -11.90 -0.80 15.83
N LYS A 55 -12.54 -0.79 17.01
CA LYS A 55 -13.21 0.41 17.59
C LYS A 55 -12.25 1.52 18.04
N HIS A 56 -10.96 1.23 18.11
CA HIS A 56 -9.93 2.18 18.55
C HIS A 56 -8.96 2.57 17.42
N SER A 57 -9.16 2.05 16.21
CA SER A 57 -8.18 2.11 15.13
C SER A 57 -8.65 2.89 13.90
N GLU A 58 -9.74 3.65 14.02
CA GLU A 58 -10.34 4.42 12.92
C GLU A 58 -9.35 5.41 12.28
N GLY A 59 -8.44 5.99 13.08
CA GLY A 59 -7.41 6.91 12.58
C GLY A 59 -6.44 6.26 11.60
N ILE A 60 -6.02 5.01 11.87
CA ILE A 60 -5.15 4.24 10.97
C ILE A 60 -5.91 3.84 9.71
N GLY A 61 -7.22 3.57 9.85
CA GLY A 61 -8.12 3.32 8.72
C GLY A 61 -8.12 4.49 7.73
N TRP A 62 -8.41 5.71 8.20
CA TRP A 62 -8.43 6.90 7.35
C TRP A 62 -7.07 7.25 6.73
N GLN A 63 -5.97 7.07 7.48
CA GLN A 63 -4.63 7.22 6.94
C GLN A 63 -4.41 6.28 5.75
N ASN A 64 -4.83 5.01 5.87
CA ASN A 64 -4.67 4.05 4.79
C ASN A 64 -5.61 4.32 3.61
N VAL A 65 -6.76 4.97 3.81
CA VAL A 65 -7.59 5.48 2.69
C VAL A 65 -6.82 6.54 1.89
N ALA A 66 -6.19 7.49 2.57
CA ALA A 66 -5.37 8.51 1.87
C ALA A 66 -4.17 7.86 1.15
N LEU A 67 -3.50 6.91 1.80
CA LEU A 67 -2.41 6.15 1.19
C LEU A 67 -2.88 5.33 -0.02
N LEU A 68 -4.09 4.74 0.03
CA LEU A 68 -4.66 4.00 -1.10
C LEU A 68 -4.75 4.89 -2.35
N ALA A 69 -5.20 6.14 -2.21
CA ALA A 69 -5.25 7.09 -3.32
C ALA A 69 -3.85 7.43 -3.86
N ILE A 70 -2.89 7.69 -2.96
CA ILE A 70 -1.49 7.99 -3.35
C ILE A 70 -0.85 6.78 -4.07
N ASN A 71 -1.05 5.57 -3.54
CA ASN A 71 -0.51 4.35 -4.12
C ASN A 71 -1.15 4.04 -5.48
N ALA A 72 -2.45 4.30 -5.65
CA ALA A 72 -3.11 4.20 -6.95
C ALA A 72 -2.52 5.17 -7.98
N VAL A 73 -2.21 6.42 -7.59
CA VAL A 73 -1.48 7.37 -8.45
C VAL A 73 -0.07 6.85 -8.76
N GLY A 74 0.62 6.25 -7.79
CA GLY A 74 1.90 5.56 -8.00
C GLY A 74 1.81 4.45 -9.05
N VAL A 75 0.85 3.53 -8.91
CA VAL A 75 0.58 2.47 -9.90
C VAL A 75 0.36 3.07 -11.29
N TRP A 76 -0.51 4.07 -11.40
CA TRP A 76 -0.78 4.74 -12.68
C TRP A 76 0.48 5.38 -13.26
N ARG A 77 1.27 6.09 -12.45
CA ARG A 77 2.48 6.79 -12.92
C ARG A 77 3.59 5.84 -13.38
N TYR A 78 3.77 4.71 -12.70
CA TYR A 78 4.91 3.82 -12.93
C TYR A 78 4.60 2.65 -13.88
N LEU A 79 3.37 2.10 -13.86
CA LEU A 79 2.97 0.99 -14.73
C LEU A 79 2.20 1.43 -15.97
N ILE A 80 1.32 2.44 -15.84
CA ILE A 80 0.35 2.78 -16.90
C ILE A 80 0.82 3.97 -17.75
N SER A 81 1.43 4.98 -17.13
CA SER A 81 1.88 6.17 -17.84
C SER A 81 3.07 5.86 -18.74
N LYS A 82 2.87 5.93 -20.05
CA LYS A 82 3.89 5.76 -21.09
C LYS A 82 4.89 6.90 -21.17
N HIS A 83 4.87 7.87 -20.25
CA HIS A 83 5.89 8.91 -20.19
C HIS A 83 7.25 8.24 -20.07
N LYS A 84 8.06 8.13 -21.12
CA LYS A 84 9.51 7.94 -20.94
C LYS A 84 9.92 9.00 -19.92
N VAL A 85 10.38 8.60 -18.73
CA VAL A 85 11.24 9.53 -17.99
C VAL A 85 12.32 9.83 -19.00
N ARG A 86 12.40 11.08 -19.47
CA ARG A 86 13.52 11.47 -20.30
C ARG A 86 14.70 11.41 -19.35
N ASP A 87 15.35 10.26 -19.32
CA ASP A 87 16.70 10.10 -18.81
C ASP A 87 17.52 11.14 -19.57
N ARG A 88 17.76 12.28 -18.92
CA ARG A 88 18.72 13.27 -19.38
C ARG A 88 20.08 12.82 -18.91
#